data_AF-A0A7J8IJP8-F1
#
_entry.id   AF-A0A7J8IJP8-F1
#
_cell.length_a   1.000
_cell.length_b   1.000
_cell.length_c   1.000
_cell.angle_alpha   90.00
_cell.angle_beta   90.00
_cell.angle_gamma   90.00
#
_symmetry.space_group_name_H-M   'P 1'
#
loop_
_entity.id
_entity.type
_entity.pdbx_description
1 polymer ?
#
loop_
_entity_poly.entity_id
_entity_poly.type
_entity_poly.pdbx_seq_one_letter_code
_entity_poly.pdbx_strand_id
1 'polypeptide(L)'
;MSDFQYLAVHTEAGGGHTSMYDKVLMLKPEKEGFFHQDLPLYIPPPIFSRLDTPVDYFYRPETQHREGYNNPPISGENLIGLSRARRPHNAIFVNFEEDEVPAQPLEAAVQTWRRVCTNPVDWKVEGELKKLFEIRPIWSRNAVKANISVHPDKLKVLLPFMAYYMITGPWRSLWIRYGYDPRKSPEAKIYQVLDFRIRCGMKYGYAPSDMPVKAKRSTYNYSLPITVKKTPSQLVSMHDLKQGLGPPGTAGTRKSASNKYKLKDSIYIFREGALPPYRQMFYQLCDLNVDELQKIIHRNDGAEESCTERDGWCLPKTSDDLRDAMSLMIRQTIRSKRPALFSSPAKADGGKEQLTYESGEDGEDEEEDFKPSDGSENEMETEILDYV
;
A
#
# COMPACT_ATOMS: atom_id res chain seq x y z
N MET A 1 16.64 19.68 19.18
CA MET A 1 15.19 19.90 19.31
C MET A 1 14.75 20.85 18.20
N SER A 2 14.14 20.31 17.15
CA SER A 2 13.30 21.12 16.28
C SER A 2 11.88 20.69 16.63
N ASP A 3 11.27 21.42 17.55
CA ASP A 3 9.86 21.31 17.85
C ASP A 3 9.12 21.78 16.59
N PHE A 4 8.41 20.89 15.91
CA PHE A 4 7.57 21.30 14.78
C PHE A 4 6.31 21.92 15.37
N GLN A 5 6.44 23.15 15.88
CA GLN A 5 5.27 23.96 16.17
C GLN A 5 4.64 24.31 14.83
N TYR A 6 3.46 23.74 14.57
CA TYR A 6 2.56 24.30 13.57
C TYR A 6 2.18 25.70 14.06
N LEU A 7 2.90 26.70 13.56
CA LEU A 7 2.61 28.08 13.85
C LEU A 7 1.25 28.40 13.22
N ALA A 8 0.33 28.94 14.01
CA ALA A 8 -0.94 29.42 13.51
C ALA A 8 -0.66 30.65 12.63
N VAL A 9 -0.39 30.43 11.34
CA VAL A 9 0.02 31.46 10.38
C VAL A 9 -0.83 31.31 9.12
N HIS A 10 -1.49 32.39 8.73
CA HIS A 10 -2.23 32.46 7.47
C HIS A 10 -1.34 32.99 6.36
N THR A 11 -1.34 32.31 5.22
CA THR A 11 -0.63 32.78 4.02
C THR A 11 -1.64 33.47 3.12
N GLU A 12 -1.46 34.77 2.93
CA GLU A 12 -2.31 35.60 2.08
C GLU A 12 -2.02 35.31 0.59
N ALA A 13 -2.94 35.66 -0.30
CA ALA A 13 -2.81 35.39 -1.74
C ALA A 13 -1.53 35.99 -2.39
N GLY A 14 -0.93 37.00 -1.75
CA GLY A 14 0.35 37.61 -2.16
C GLY A 14 1.60 36.96 -1.56
N GLY A 15 1.47 35.84 -0.83
CA GLY A 15 2.58 35.15 -0.17
C GLY A 15 3.02 35.77 1.17
N GLY A 16 2.31 36.78 1.66
CA GLY A 16 2.52 37.33 3.00
C GLY A 16 2.06 36.36 4.09
N HIS A 17 2.82 36.28 5.19
CA HIS A 17 2.51 35.41 6.33
C HIS A 17 2.03 36.24 7.52
N THR A 18 0.82 35.99 8.00
CA THR A 18 0.20 36.71 9.12
C THR A 18 0.00 35.77 10.31
N SER A 19 0.53 36.13 11.49
CA SER A 19 0.33 35.37 12.74
C SER A 19 -1.12 35.42 13.17
N MET A 20 -1.68 34.27 13.53
CA MET A 20 -3.05 34.09 13.99
C MET A 20 -3.15 33.81 15.49
N TYR A 21 -2.03 33.80 16.22
CA TYR A 21 -2.02 33.49 17.65
C TYR A 21 -2.91 34.43 18.48
N ASP A 22 -2.89 35.73 18.19
CA ASP A 22 -3.74 36.73 18.87
C ASP A 22 -5.23 36.59 18.53
N LYS A 23 -5.55 35.86 17.45
CA LYS A 23 -6.93 35.59 17.02
C LYS A 23 -7.46 34.26 17.51
N VAL A 24 -6.57 33.28 17.74
CA VAL A 24 -6.92 31.92 18.19
C VAL A 24 -6.87 31.80 19.73
N LEU A 25 -5.95 32.50 20.38
CA LEU A 25 -5.82 32.48 21.84
C LEU A 25 -6.68 33.59 22.46
N MET A 26 -7.65 33.20 23.30
CA MET A 26 -8.40 34.16 24.10
C MET A 26 -7.54 34.64 25.28
N LEU A 27 -6.84 35.76 25.10
CA LEU A 27 -5.99 36.36 26.15
C LEU A 27 -6.80 37.15 27.19
N LYS A 28 -8.05 37.52 26.87
CA LYS A 28 -8.97 38.25 27.74
C LYS A 28 -10.41 37.76 27.53
N PRO A 29 -11.33 38.01 28.47
CA PRO A 29 -12.75 37.76 28.26
C PRO A 29 -13.27 38.62 27.10
N GLU A 30 -13.80 37.97 26.07
CA GLU A 30 -14.29 38.63 24.86
C GLU A 30 -15.83 38.76 24.85
N LYS A 31 -16.32 39.76 24.11
CA LYS A 31 -17.77 40.02 23.96
C LYS A 31 -18.33 39.26 22.76
N GLU A 32 -19.66 39.20 22.65
CA GLU A 32 -20.40 38.55 21.55
C GLU A 32 -19.81 38.84 20.16
N GLY A 33 -19.49 40.10 19.86
CA GLY A 33 -18.92 40.50 18.56
C GLY A 33 -17.58 39.85 18.20
N PHE A 34 -16.81 39.35 19.16
CA PHE A 34 -15.58 38.58 18.89
C PHE A 34 -15.90 37.19 18.32
N PHE A 35 -16.93 36.52 18.85
CA PHE A 35 -17.34 35.18 18.42
C PHE A 35 -18.03 35.17 17.05
N HIS A 36 -18.45 36.34 16.56
CA HIS A 36 -19.03 36.50 15.23
C HIS A 36 -18.01 36.92 14.15
N GLN A 37 -16.73 37.04 14.49
CA GLN A 37 -15.70 37.35 13.50
C GLN A 37 -15.46 36.15 12.59
N ASP A 38 -15.32 36.41 11.29
CA ASP A 38 -14.89 35.39 10.34
C ASP A 38 -13.47 34.94 10.67
N LEU A 39 -13.34 33.72 11.19
CA LEU A 39 -12.06 33.08 11.46
C LEU A 39 -11.86 31.94 10.46
N PRO A 40 -10.68 31.82 9.80
CA PRO A 40 -10.34 30.61 9.08
C PRO A 40 -10.42 29.41 10.02
N LEU A 41 -10.92 28.27 9.54
CA LEU A 41 -11.08 27.05 10.33
C LEU A 41 -9.71 26.50 10.77
N TYR A 42 -9.19 27.03 11.88
CA TYR A 42 -7.97 26.58 12.54
C TYR A 42 -8.37 25.76 13.77
N ILE A 43 -8.76 24.51 13.54
CA ILE A 43 -8.93 23.55 14.63
C ILE A 43 -7.58 22.81 14.75
N PRO A 44 -6.77 23.10 15.79
CA PRO A 44 -5.58 22.30 16.02
C PRO A 44 -5.99 20.84 16.24
N PRO A 45 -5.17 19.87 15.80
CA PRO A 45 -5.47 18.48 16.11
C PRO A 45 -5.55 18.31 17.64
N PRO A 46 -6.51 17.51 18.15
CA PRO A 46 -6.66 17.32 19.60
C PRO A 46 -5.40 16.70 20.23
N ILE A 47 -4.56 16.08 19.41
CA ILE A 47 -3.33 15.40 19.80
C ILE A 47 -2.25 15.75 18.77
N PHE A 48 -1.19 16.44 19.20
CA PHE A 48 -0.02 16.76 18.37
C PHE A 48 1.03 15.64 18.34
N SER A 49 1.06 14.80 19.39
CA SER A 49 2.00 13.70 19.53
C SER A 49 1.25 12.42 19.87
N ARG A 50 1.52 11.33 19.13
CA ARG A 50 1.04 9.98 19.48
C ARG A 50 1.87 9.33 20.60
N LEU A 51 2.85 10.06 21.13
CA LEU A 51 3.72 9.64 22.22
C LEU A 51 3.35 10.43 23.47
N ASP A 52 3.01 9.72 24.53
CA ASP A 52 2.74 10.31 25.84
C ASP A 52 4.03 10.58 26.65
N THR A 53 5.16 10.01 26.22
CA THR A 53 6.45 10.14 26.88
C THR A 53 7.55 10.63 25.93
N PRO A 54 8.51 11.44 26.42
CA PRO A 54 9.67 11.81 25.63
C PRO A 54 10.50 10.56 25.31
N VAL A 55 10.85 10.38 24.03
CA VAL A 55 11.67 9.26 23.56
C VAL A 55 13.12 9.72 23.46
N ASP A 56 14.05 8.93 24.00
CA ASP A 56 15.48 9.15 23.77
C ASP A 56 15.77 8.89 22.29
N TYR A 57 16.03 9.97 21.56
CA TYR A 57 16.21 9.95 20.12
C TYR A 57 17.53 9.29 19.68
N PHE A 58 18.40 8.92 20.64
CA PHE A 58 19.75 8.39 20.41
C PHE A 58 20.42 9.10 19.24
N TYR A 59 20.49 10.44 19.33
CA TYR A 59 21.05 11.27 18.28
C TYR A 59 22.35 10.65 17.78
N ARG A 60 22.47 10.48 16.46
CA ARG A 60 23.73 9.99 15.91
C ARG A 60 24.84 10.93 16.36
N PRO A 61 25.97 10.41 16.83
CA PRO A 61 27.17 11.21 16.97
C PRO A 61 27.40 11.97 15.67
N GLU A 62 27.91 13.20 15.79
CA GLU A 62 28.22 14.04 14.64
C GLU A 62 29.04 13.24 13.62
N THR A 63 28.62 13.28 12.35
CA THR A 63 29.23 12.46 11.31
C THR A 63 30.67 12.92 11.16
N GLN A 64 31.63 12.12 11.63
CA GLN A 64 33.05 12.41 11.41
C GLN A 64 33.35 12.20 9.92
N HIS A 65 33.35 13.29 9.17
CA HIS A 65 33.77 13.25 7.78
C HIS A 65 35.29 13.03 7.71
N ARG A 66 35.76 12.29 6.69
CA ARG A 66 37.21 12.16 6.43
C ARG A 66 37.84 13.53 6.24
N GLU A 67 39.08 13.71 6.70
CA GLU A 67 39.88 14.90 6.43
C GLU A 67 39.83 15.23 4.92
N GLY A 68 39.43 16.45 4.58
CA GLY A 68 39.25 16.92 3.19
C GLY A 68 37.81 16.88 2.66
N TYR A 69 36.83 16.39 3.42
CA TYR A 69 35.42 16.53 3.05
C TYR A 69 34.94 17.96 3.29
N ASN A 70 34.74 18.71 2.22
CA ASN A 70 34.04 20.00 2.28
C ASN A 70 32.54 19.73 2.13
N ASN A 71 31.74 20.23 3.08
CA ASN A 71 30.30 20.30 2.86
C ASN A 71 30.04 21.08 1.56
N PRO A 72 29.16 20.59 0.67
CA PRO A 72 28.77 21.38 -0.49
C PRO A 72 28.27 22.75 -0.01
N PRO A 73 28.58 23.84 -0.73
CA PRO A 73 28.12 25.17 -0.35
C PRO A 73 26.60 25.14 -0.21
N ILE A 74 26.14 25.39 1.00
CA ILE A 74 24.74 25.38 1.38
C ILE A 74 24.06 26.50 0.59
N SER A 75 23.21 26.18 -0.38
CA SER A 75 22.30 27.21 -0.92
C SER A 75 21.37 27.61 0.23
N GLY A 76 21.08 28.91 0.38
CA GLY A 76 20.27 29.45 1.47
C GLY A 76 18.85 28.84 1.60
N GLU A 77 18.43 28.03 0.63
CA GLU A 77 17.15 27.33 0.62
C GLU A 77 17.16 26.02 1.41
N ASN A 78 18.32 25.41 1.72
CA ASN A 78 18.37 24.09 2.37
C ASN A 78 19.37 24.07 3.54
N LEU A 79 18.98 24.68 4.66
CA LEU A 79 19.77 24.76 5.89
C LEU A 79 20.11 23.40 6.52
N ILE A 80 19.27 22.38 6.27
CA ILE A 80 19.47 20.99 6.70
C ILE A 80 20.05 20.23 5.50
N GLY A 81 21.38 20.11 5.44
CA GLY A 81 22.05 19.40 4.36
C GLY A 81 21.45 18.01 4.13
N LEU A 82 21.10 17.70 2.87
CA LEU A 82 20.63 16.38 2.45
C LEU A 82 21.80 15.38 2.55
N SER A 83 22.09 14.91 3.76
CA SER A 83 23.20 13.95 4.02
C SER A 83 22.99 12.60 3.33
N ARG A 84 21.78 12.33 2.82
CA ARG A 84 21.47 11.18 1.98
C ARG A 84 21.19 11.66 0.56
N ALA A 85 21.98 11.16 -0.40
CA ALA A 85 21.64 11.29 -1.82
C ALA A 85 20.20 10.80 -2.03
N ARG A 86 19.33 11.65 -2.59
CA ARG A 86 17.99 11.22 -2.99
C ARG A 86 18.13 10.04 -3.93
N ARG A 87 17.43 8.94 -3.64
CA ARG A 87 17.39 7.82 -4.56
C ARG A 87 16.61 8.30 -5.79
N PRO A 88 17.16 8.20 -7.01
CA PRO A 88 16.42 8.62 -8.19
C PRO A 88 15.26 7.65 -8.39
N HIS A 89 14.06 8.10 -8.06
CA HIS A 89 12.85 7.37 -8.34
C HIS A 89 12.36 7.82 -9.72
N ASN A 90 12.41 6.92 -10.69
CA ASN A 90 12.15 7.24 -12.10
C ASN A 90 10.70 6.90 -12.52
N ALA A 91 9.80 6.71 -11.55
CA ALA A 91 8.38 6.46 -11.83
C ALA A 91 7.71 7.75 -12.29
N ILE A 92 6.81 7.64 -13.26
CA ILE A 92 5.91 8.74 -13.65
C ILE A 92 4.58 8.48 -12.97
N PHE A 93 4.12 9.46 -12.20
CA PHE A 93 2.84 9.42 -11.52
C PHE A 93 1.84 10.32 -12.24
N VAL A 94 0.61 9.84 -12.41
CA VAL A 94 -0.45 10.53 -13.16
C VAL A 94 -1.73 10.58 -12.32
N ASN A 95 -2.36 11.74 -12.25
CA ASN A 95 -3.68 11.93 -11.65
C ASN A 95 -4.80 11.78 -12.69
N PHE A 96 -6.01 11.48 -12.23
CA PHE A 96 -7.17 11.27 -13.10
C PHE A 96 -7.52 12.49 -13.95
N GLU A 97 -7.26 13.69 -13.45
CA GLU A 97 -7.60 14.95 -14.11
C GLU A 97 -6.57 15.42 -15.15
N GLU A 98 -5.41 14.77 -15.26
CA GLU A 98 -4.34 15.20 -16.19
C GLU A 98 -4.65 14.85 -17.66
N ASP A 99 -4.68 15.81 -18.57
CA ASP A 99 -5.15 15.58 -19.96
C ASP A 99 -4.38 14.51 -20.75
N GLU A 100 -3.08 14.39 -20.50
CA GLU A 100 -2.18 13.52 -21.27
C GLU A 100 -1.58 12.40 -20.41
N VAL A 101 -1.44 11.21 -21.01
CA VAL A 101 -0.73 10.09 -20.40
C VAL A 101 0.67 9.94 -21.01
N PRO A 102 1.67 9.53 -20.23
CA PRO A 102 3.01 9.33 -20.74
C PRO A 102 3.06 8.25 -21.83
N ALA A 103 3.71 8.57 -22.95
CA ALA A 103 3.92 7.63 -24.05
C ALA A 103 5.20 6.79 -23.90
N GLN A 104 6.13 7.22 -23.05
CA GLN A 104 7.44 6.60 -22.86
C GLN A 104 7.94 6.76 -21.42
N PRO A 105 8.83 5.87 -20.94
CA PRO A 105 9.50 6.04 -19.66
C PRO A 105 10.46 7.24 -19.66
N LEU A 106 10.81 7.70 -18.46
CA LEU A 106 11.90 8.66 -18.29
C LEU A 106 13.21 8.04 -18.78
N GLU A 107 14.06 8.83 -19.45
CA GLU A 107 15.38 8.38 -19.90
C GLU A 107 16.23 7.85 -18.73
N ALA A 108 16.09 8.45 -17.54
CA ALA A 108 16.72 7.96 -16.31
C ALA A 108 16.24 6.54 -15.91
N ALA A 109 14.97 6.20 -16.12
CA ALA A 109 14.46 4.85 -15.90
C ALA A 109 15.11 3.85 -16.87
N VAL A 110 15.20 4.22 -18.16
CA VAL A 110 15.84 3.40 -19.21
C VAL A 110 17.29 3.11 -18.86
N GLN A 111 18.06 4.13 -18.50
CA GLN A 111 19.48 3.98 -18.13
C GLN A 111 19.67 3.17 -16.85
N THR A 112 18.78 3.36 -15.86
CA THR A 112 18.84 2.61 -14.60
C THR A 112 18.54 1.13 -14.85
N TRP A 113 17.51 0.81 -15.64
CA TRP A 113 17.20 -0.58 -15.97
C TRP A 113 18.32 -1.24 -16.76
N ARG A 114 18.89 -0.57 -17.79
CA ARG A 114 20.05 -1.08 -18.54
C ARG A 114 21.26 -1.40 -17.65
N ARG A 115 21.48 -0.64 -16.58
CA ARG A 115 22.57 -0.88 -15.63
C ARG A 115 22.32 -2.09 -14.73
N VAL A 116 21.07 -2.35 -14.38
CA VAL A 116 20.66 -3.44 -13.46
C VAL A 116 20.43 -4.76 -14.22
N CYS A 117 19.94 -4.68 -15.46
CA CYS A 117 19.68 -5.80 -16.35
C CYS A 117 21.02 -6.36 -16.87
N THR A 118 21.58 -7.32 -16.13
CA THR A 118 22.95 -7.81 -16.34
C THR A 118 23.01 -9.29 -16.72
N ASN A 119 21.99 -10.07 -16.33
CA ASN A 119 21.99 -11.52 -16.45
C ASN A 119 20.85 -12.03 -17.33
N PRO A 120 20.98 -13.20 -18.00
CA PRO A 120 19.93 -13.85 -18.82
C PRO A 120 18.53 -13.86 -18.21
N VAL A 121 18.46 -14.01 -16.88
CA VAL A 121 17.21 -14.02 -16.11
C VAL A 121 16.50 -12.67 -16.16
N ASP A 122 17.23 -11.56 -16.15
CA ASP A 122 16.67 -10.21 -16.16
C ASP A 122 15.99 -9.89 -17.50
N TRP A 123 16.66 -10.22 -18.61
CA TRP A 123 16.06 -10.09 -19.95
C TRP A 123 14.83 -11.00 -20.13
N LYS A 124 14.84 -12.19 -19.51
CA LYS A 124 13.68 -13.09 -19.53
C LYS A 124 12.51 -12.47 -18.77
N VAL A 125 12.75 -11.97 -17.55
CA VAL A 125 11.73 -11.29 -16.73
C VAL A 125 11.20 -10.04 -17.41
N GLU A 126 12.06 -9.24 -18.05
CA GLU A 126 11.66 -8.10 -18.86
C GLU A 126 10.71 -8.51 -19.99
N GLY A 127 11.07 -9.56 -20.73
CA GLY A 127 10.24 -10.10 -21.81
C GLY A 127 8.92 -10.70 -21.31
N GLU A 128 8.91 -11.36 -20.16
CA GLU A 128 7.68 -11.86 -19.53
C GLU A 128 6.77 -10.72 -19.10
N LEU A 129 7.31 -9.66 -18.49
CA LEU A 129 6.52 -8.50 -18.08
C LEU A 129 5.96 -7.75 -19.28
N LYS A 130 6.74 -7.62 -20.36
CA LYS A 130 6.27 -7.05 -21.62
C LYS A 130 5.06 -7.83 -22.17
N LYS A 131 5.15 -9.17 -22.19
CA LYS A 131 4.03 -10.03 -22.61
C LYS A 131 2.80 -9.88 -21.70
N LEU A 132 2.97 -9.73 -20.39
CA LEU A 132 1.84 -9.45 -19.49
C LEU A 132 1.12 -8.16 -19.86
N PHE A 133 1.88 -7.09 -20.14
CA PHE A 133 1.30 -5.80 -20.55
C PHE A 133 0.70 -5.79 -21.96
N GLU A 134 1.13 -6.70 -22.83
CA GLU A 134 0.50 -6.96 -24.13
C GLU A 134 -0.86 -7.67 -23.97
N ILE A 135 -0.95 -8.64 -23.06
CA ILE A 135 -2.21 -9.36 -22.77
C ILE A 135 -3.21 -8.47 -22.03
N ARG A 136 -2.70 -7.66 -21.09
CA ARG A 136 -3.52 -6.79 -20.23
C ARG A 136 -2.76 -5.49 -19.97
N PRO A 137 -3.27 -4.32 -20.39
CA PRO A 137 -2.51 -3.08 -20.32
C PRO A 137 -2.36 -2.51 -18.91
N ILE A 138 -3.12 -2.99 -17.92
CA ILE A 138 -3.16 -2.44 -16.55
C ILE A 138 -3.03 -3.54 -15.50
N TRP A 139 -2.03 -3.44 -14.63
CA TRP A 139 -1.75 -4.42 -13.58
C TRP A 139 -1.49 -3.77 -12.22
N SER A 140 -1.97 -4.38 -11.15
CA SER A 140 -1.47 -4.09 -9.80
C SER A 140 -0.09 -4.70 -9.58
N ARG A 141 0.71 -4.12 -8.68
CA ARG A 141 2.02 -4.67 -8.32
C ARG A 141 1.94 -6.09 -7.76
N ASN A 142 0.89 -6.39 -6.98
CA ASN A 142 0.67 -7.73 -6.44
C ASN A 142 0.33 -8.76 -7.53
N ALA A 143 -0.47 -8.36 -8.52
CA ALA A 143 -0.77 -9.23 -9.66
C ALA A 143 0.48 -9.50 -10.50
N VAL A 144 1.36 -8.51 -10.71
CA VAL A 144 2.66 -8.73 -11.37
C VAL A 144 3.51 -9.74 -10.59
N LYS A 145 3.66 -9.56 -9.28
CA LYS A 145 4.42 -10.48 -8.41
C LYS A 145 3.83 -11.89 -8.36
N ALA A 146 2.52 -12.04 -8.55
CA ALA A 146 1.87 -13.34 -8.61
C ALA A 146 2.04 -14.03 -9.97
N ASN A 147 2.34 -13.29 -11.04
CA ASN A 147 2.52 -13.85 -12.38
C ASN A 147 4.00 -14.09 -12.72
N ILE A 148 4.91 -13.22 -12.26
CA ILE A 148 6.35 -13.27 -12.57
C ILE A 148 7.16 -13.37 -11.27
N SER A 149 8.13 -14.27 -11.27
CA SER A 149 9.10 -14.38 -10.18
C SER A 149 10.27 -13.42 -10.41
N VAL A 150 10.24 -12.29 -9.73
CA VAL A 150 11.26 -11.24 -9.81
C VAL A 150 11.58 -10.70 -8.43
N HIS A 151 12.86 -10.42 -8.18
CA HIS A 151 13.30 -9.82 -6.93
C HIS A 151 12.62 -8.45 -6.71
N PRO A 152 12.09 -8.13 -5.51
CA PRO A 152 11.40 -6.87 -5.25
C PRO A 152 12.16 -5.61 -5.66
N ASP A 153 13.48 -5.57 -5.42
CA ASP A 153 14.34 -4.44 -5.81
C ASP A 153 14.49 -4.28 -7.33
N LYS A 154 14.47 -5.39 -8.08
CA LYS A 154 14.50 -5.33 -9.55
C LYS A 154 13.15 -4.89 -10.10
N LEU A 155 12.06 -5.41 -9.53
CA LEU A 155 10.70 -5.01 -9.91
C LEU A 155 10.47 -3.50 -9.73
N LYS A 156 11.03 -2.92 -8.67
CA LYS A 156 11.00 -1.48 -8.37
C LYS A 156 11.69 -0.60 -9.42
N VAL A 157 12.62 -1.14 -10.19
CA VAL A 157 13.25 -0.41 -11.31
C VAL A 157 12.56 -0.75 -12.63
N LEU A 158 12.13 -2.00 -12.79
CA LEU A 158 11.51 -2.50 -14.00
C LEU A 158 10.12 -1.91 -14.26
N LEU A 159 9.29 -1.72 -13.22
CA LEU A 159 7.95 -1.14 -13.38
C LEU A 159 8.01 0.29 -13.95
N PRO A 160 8.79 1.24 -13.38
CA PRO A 160 9.02 2.56 -13.98
C PRO A 160 9.59 2.56 -15.40
N PHE A 161 10.24 1.48 -15.82
CA PHE A 161 10.74 1.34 -17.18
C PHE A 161 9.63 0.91 -18.17
N MET A 162 8.58 0.22 -17.70
CA MET A 162 7.54 -0.38 -18.55
C MET A 162 6.19 0.33 -18.50
N ALA A 163 5.89 1.02 -17.41
CA ALA A 163 4.57 1.57 -17.13
C ALA A 163 4.64 2.84 -16.28
N TYR A 164 3.59 3.66 -16.37
CA TYR A 164 3.34 4.75 -15.44
C TYR A 164 2.36 4.32 -14.33
N TYR A 165 2.30 5.08 -13.25
CA TYR A 165 1.47 4.76 -12.09
C TYR A 165 0.33 5.76 -11.92
N MET A 166 -0.89 5.26 -11.76
CA MET A 166 -2.05 6.12 -11.53
C MET A 166 -2.24 6.38 -10.03
N ILE A 167 -2.27 7.65 -9.64
CA ILE A 167 -2.46 8.06 -8.24
C ILE A 167 -3.95 8.08 -7.89
N THR A 168 -4.77 8.76 -8.68
CA THR A 168 -6.19 8.98 -8.36
C THR A 168 -7.13 8.29 -9.34
N GLY A 169 -8.41 8.30 -9.02
CA GLY A 169 -9.46 7.77 -9.86
C GLY A 169 -9.63 6.24 -9.85
N PRO A 170 -10.34 5.68 -10.86
CA PRO A 170 -10.77 4.28 -10.89
C PRO A 170 -9.65 3.26 -11.09
N TRP A 171 -8.48 3.71 -11.55
CA TRP A 171 -7.29 2.89 -11.75
C TRP A 171 -6.18 3.23 -10.76
N ARG A 172 -6.51 3.94 -9.66
CA ARG A 172 -5.54 4.26 -8.61
C ARG A 172 -4.77 3.02 -8.14
N SER A 173 -3.51 3.21 -7.82
CA SER A 173 -2.62 2.15 -7.36
C SER A 173 -2.32 1.06 -8.39
N LEU A 174 -2.54 1.32 -9.69
CA LEU A 174 -2.25 0.41 -10.78
C LEU A 174 -1.13 0.96 -11.68
N TRP A 175 -0.38 0.04 -12.27
CA TRP A 175 0.60 0.30 -13.31
C TRP A 175 -0.04 0.13 -14.67
N ILE A 176 0.08 1.17 -15.50
CA ILE A 176 -0.53 1.23 -16.83
C ILE A 176 0.59 1.30 -17.87
N ARG A 177 0.55 0.44 -18.88
CA ARG A 177 1.53 0.45 -19.97
C ARG A 177 1.55 1.82 -20.64
N TYR A 178 2.74 2.32 -20.93
CA TYR A 178 2.92 3.59 -21.64
C TYR A 178 2.13 3.64 -22.96
N GLY A 179 1.54 4.82 -23.23
CA GLY A 179 0.71 5.08 -24.40
C GLY A 179 -0.72 4.53 -24.35
N TYR A 180 -1.13 3.85 -23.27
CA TYR A 180 -2.52 3.42 -23.06
C TYR A 180 -3.23 4.34 -22.08
N ASP A 181 -4.31 5.01 -22.50
CA ASP A 181 -5.14 5.83 -21.62
C ASP A 181 -6.47 5.12 -21.32
N PRO A 182 -6.68 4.63 -20.07
CA PRO A 182 -7.90 3.91 -19.73
C PRO A 182 -9.15 4.79 -19.71
N ARG A 183 -9.00 6.13 -19.64
CA ARG A 183 -10.12 7.09 -19.63
C ARG A 183 -10.73 7.31 -21.01
N LYS A 184 -10.03 6.90 -22.08
CA LYS A 184 -10.47 7.05 -23.47
C LYS A 184 -11.12 5.78 -24.03
N SER A 185 -10.99 4.65 -23.33
CA SER A 185 -11.44 3.34 -23.82
C SER A 185 -12.35 2.67 -22.79
N PRO A 186 -13.66 2.51 -23.07
CA PRO A 186 -14.59 1.78 -22.19
C PRO A 186 -14.16 0.34 -21.88
N GLU A 187 -13.41 -0.30 -22.77
CA GLU A 187 -12.83 -1.64 -22.55
C GLU A 187 -11.94 -1.70 -21.29
N ALA A 188 -11.40 -0.55 -20.84
CA ALA A 188 -10.63 -0.46 -19.61
C ALA A 188 -11.46 -0.62 -18.32
N LYS A 189 -12.80 -0.64 -18.42
CA LYS A 189 -13.73 -0.77 -17.28
C LYS A 189 -13.38 -1.97 -16.41
N ILE A 190 -13.14 -3.13 -17.01
CA ILE A 190 -12.84 -4.37 -16.28
C ILE A 190 -11.51 -4.30 -15.51
N TYR A 191 -10.63 -3.34 -15.82
CA TYR A 191 -9.34 -3.20 -15.13
C TYR A 191 -9.38 -2.22 -13.95
N GLN A 192 -10.53 -1.58 -13.69
CA GLN A 192 -10.72 -0.71 -12.54
C GLN A 192 -10.46 -1.44 -11.23
N VAL A 193 -10.01 -0.70 -10.20
CA VAL A 193 -9.69 -1.24 -8.88
C VAL A 193 -10.89 -1.14 -7.93
N LEU A 194 -11.12 -2.19 -7.16
CA LEU A 194 -12.04 -2.27 -6.04
C LEU A 194 -11.26 -2.36 -4.73
N ASP A 195 -11.30 -1.30 -3.92
CA ASP A 195 -10.86 -1.33 -2.53
C ASP A 195 -11.93 -2.03 -1.68
N PHE A 196 -11.64 -3.28 -1.33
CA PHE A 196 -12.50 -4.12 -0.53
C PHE A 196 -11.98 -4.19 0.90
N ARG A 197 -12.82 -3.80 1.87
CA ARG A 197 -12.51 -3.86 3.29
C ARG A 197 -13.58 -4.64 4.02
N ILE A 198 -13.17 -5.67 4.74
CA ILE A 198 -14.05 -6.44 5.60
C ILE A 198 -14.43 -5.57 6.80
N ARG A 199 -15.71 -5.22 6.90
CA ARG A 199 -16.27 -4.53 8.06
C ARG A 199 -16.27 -5.50 9.24
N CYS A 200 -15.43 -5.23 10.24
CA CYS A 200 -15.32 -6.04 11.45
C CYS A 200 -16.11 -5.40 12.60
N GLY A 201 -16.56 -6.23 13.56
CA GLY A 201 -17.18 -5.78 14.81
C GLY A 201 -18.63 -6.25 15.00
N MET A 202 -19.13 -6.11 16.23
CA MET A 202 -20.45 -6.64 16.65
C MET A 202 -21.60 -6.11 15.78
N LYS A 203 -21.56 -4.83 15.37
CA LYS A 203 -22.55 -4.22 14.46
C LYS A 203 -22.69 -4.97 13.14
N TYR A 204 -21.61 -5.62 12.68
CA TYR A 204 -21.55 -6.32 11.40
C TYR A 204 -21.63 -7.84 11.55
N GLY A 205 -21.93 -8.33 12.77
CA GLY A 205 -22.15 -9.74 13.07
C GLY A 205 -20.88 -10.54 13.37
N TYR A 206 -19.80 -9.87 13.79
CA TYR A 206 -18.55 -10.53 14.18
C TYR A 206 -18.23 -10.22 15.65
N ALA A 207 -18.07 -11.25 16.50
CA ALA A 207 -17.35 -11.05 17.76
C ALA A 207 -15.85 -10.88 17.48
N PRO A 208 -15.07 -10.30 18.40
CA PRO A 208 -13.63 -10.09 18.21
C PRO A 208 -12.84 -11.35 17.82
N SER A 209 -13.28 -12.53 18.29
CA SER A 209 -12.73 -13.86 18.02
C SER A 209 -13.15 -14.47 16.68
N ASP A 210 -14.21 -13.98 16.07
CA ASP A 210 -14.91 -14.71 14.99
C ASP A 210 -14.40 -14.37 13.60
N MET A 211 -13.56 -13.34 13.48
CA MET A 211 -13.01 -12.90 12.20
C MET A 211 -11.74 -13.70 11.86
N PRO A 212 -11.80 -14.73 10.98
CA PRO A 212 -10.64 -15.56 10.64
C PRO A 212 -9.60 -14.84 9.76
N VAL A 213 -9.97 -13.69 9.19
CA VAL A 213 -9.11 -12.93 8.29
C VAL A 213 -8.26 -11.97 9.10
N LYS A 214 -6.93 -12.09 8.98
CA LYS A 214 -5.98 -11.22 9.67
C LYS A 214 -5.97 -9.81 9.08
N ALA A 215 -5.75 -8.81 9.93
CA ALA A 215 -5.42 -7.48 9.44
C ALA A 215 -4.01 -7.49 8.84
N LYS A 216 -3.78 -6.77 7.73
CA LYS A 216 -2.45 -6.68 7.10
C LYS A 216 -1.43 -6.01 8.04
N ARG A 217 -1.91 -5.07 8.86
CA ARG A 217 -1.22 -4.47 10.02
C ARG A 217 -2.23 -4.41 11.17
N SER A 218 -1.80 -4.70 12.40
CA SER A 218 -2.70 -4.65 13.56
C SER A 218 -2.75 -3.23 14.12
N THR A 219 -3.94 -2.64 14.21
CA THR A 219 -4.16 -1.35 14.89
C THR A 219 -3.84 -1.41 16.38
N TYR A 220 -3.92 -2.60 16.98
CA TYR A 220 -3.66 -2.82 18.41
C TYR A 220 -2.18 -3.05 18.73
N ASN A 221 -1.38 -3.46 17.74
CA ASN A 221 0.06 -3.68 17.88
C ASN A 221 0.85 -2.67 17.04
N TYR A 222 0.50 -1.39 17.13
CA TYR A 222 1.25 -0.32 16.48
C TYR A 222 2.54 -0.08 17.26
N SER A 223 3.62 -0.78 16.91
CA SER A 223 4.96 -0.47 17.40
C SER A 223 5.53 0.68 16.61
N LEU A 224 5.72 1.83 17.24
CA LEU A 224 6.41 2.95 16.62
C LEU A 224 7.84 2.50 16.23
N PRO A 225 8.36 2.84 15.03
CA PRO A 225 9.70 2.44 14.61
C PRO A 225 10.83 2.86 15.56
N ILE A 226 10.57 3.88 16.39
CA ILE A 226 11.44 4.41 17.43
C ILE A 226 11.35 3.64 18.76
N THR A 227 10.30 2.84 18.99
CA THR A 227 10.12 2.00 20.18
C THR A 227 10.51 0.54 19.96
N VAL A 228 10.68 0.13 18.69
CA VAL A 228 11.23 -1.19 18.35
C VAL A 228 12.72 -1.21 18.66
N LYS A 229 13.13 -1.97 19.69
CA LYS A 229 14.53 -2.34 19.90
C LYS A 229 15.00 -3.06 18.63
N LYS A 230 15.75 -2.36 17.76
CA LYS A 230 16.31 -2.96 16.55
C LYS A 230 17.16 -4.16 16.97
N THR A 231 16.71 -5.36 16.66
CA THR A 231 17.60 -6.53 16.62
C THR A 231 18.75 -6.18 15.67
N PRO A 232 20.01 -6.52 16.02
CA PRO A 232 21.15 -6.22 15.16
C PRO A 232 20.87 -6.77 13.76
N SER A 233 21.07 -5.92 12.75
CA SER A 233 20.87 -6.28 11.35
C SER A 233 21.63 -7.57 11.06
N GLN A 234 20.93 -8.65 10.71
CA GLN A 234 21.56 -9.81 10.13
C GLN A 234 22.38 -9.34 8.92
N LEU A 235 23.64 -9.78 8.84
CA LEU A 235 24.52 -9.50 7.73
C LEU A 235 23.86 -10.03 6.45
N VAL A 236 23.34 -9.13 5.61
CA VAL A 236 22.87 -9.48 4.27
C VAL A 236 24.08 -9.97 3.49
N SER A 237 24.10 -11.27 3.22
CA SER A 237 25.15 -11.88 2.43
C SER A 237 24.99 -11.47 0.96
N MET A 238 26.07 -10.97 0.35
CA MET A 238 26.15 -10.55 -1.06
C MET A 238 25.80 -11.66 -2.08
N HIS A 239 25.49 -12.87 -1.63
CA HIS A 239 25.16 -14.01 -2.46
C HIS A 239 23.75 -13.97 -3.06
N ASP A 240 22.77 -13.30 -2.43
CA ASP A 240 21.37 -13.32 -2.93
C ASP A 240 21.15 -12.46 -4.19
N LEU A 241 21.95 -11.40 -4.39
CA LEU A 241 21.82 -10.55 -5.58
C LEU A 241 22.47 -11.16 -6.84
N LYS A 242 23.31 -12.19 -6.66
CA LYS A 242 24.04 -12.91 -7.73
C LYS A 242 23.54 -14.35 -7.93
N GLN A 243 22.26 -14.58 -7.71
CA GLN A 243 21.68 -15.92 -7.88
C GLN A 243 21.79 -16.36 -9.35
N GLY A 244 22.67 -17.34 -9.63
CA GLY A 244 22.84 -17.94 -10.97
C GLY A 244 24.26 -18.42 -11.34
N LEU A 245 25.32 -18.13 -10.57
CA LEU A 245 26.71 -18.47 -10.94
C LEU A 245 27.29 -19.63 -10.11
N GLY A 246 26.59 -20.77 -10.06
CA GLY A 246 27.14 -22.02 -9.53
C GLY A 246 27.63 -22.94 -10.65
N PRO A 247 28.77 -23.64 -10.51
CA PRO A 247 29.21 -24.62 -11.48
C PRO A 247 28.22 -25.81 -11.56
N PRO A 248 28.02 -26.41 -12.76
CA PRO A 248 27.06 -27.48 -12.96
C PRO A 248 27.63 -28.79 -12.40
N GLY A 249 27.28 -29.13 -11.17
CA GLY A 249 27.75 -30.38 -10.59
C GLY A 249 27.28 -30.58 -9.16
N THR A 250 26.00 -30.93 -8.98
CA THR A 250 25.48 -31.91 -8.01
C THR A 250 23.95 -31.82 -8.00
N ALA A 251 23.32 -32.78 -8.68
CA ALA A 251 21.88 -32.94 -8.70
C ALA A 251 21.41 -33.55 -7.37
N GLY A 252 21.12 -32.70 -6.39
CA GLY A 252 20.11 -33.00 -5.37
C GLY A 252 18.76 -32.50 -5.87
N THR A 253 17.67 -33.22 -5.58
CA THR A 253 16.27 -32.84 -5.85
C THR A 253 15.90 -31.51 -5.19
N ARG A 254 16.37 -30.40 -5.77
CA ARG A 254 15.98 -29.04 -5.41
C ARG A 254 14.69 -28.73 -6.16
N LYS A 255 13.60 -28.48 -5.41
CA LYS A 255 12.43 -27.77 -5.94
C LYS A 255 12.93 -26.58 -6.76
N SER A 256 12.45 -26.44 -8.00
CA SER A 256 12.86 -25.38 -8.93
C SER A 256 12.98 -24.03 -8.20
N ALA A 257 14.18 -23.46 -8.17
CA ALA A 257 14.47 -22.17 -7.56
C ALA A 257 13.74 -21.00 -8.25
N SER A 258 12.97 -21.27 -9.32
CA SER A 258 12.30 -20.25 -10.12
C SER A 258 11.18 -19.50 -9.41
N ASN A 259 10.67 -19.96 -8.26
CA ASN A 259 9.45 -19.41 -7.65
C ASN A 259 9.65 -18.66 -6.31
N LYS A 260 10.89 -18.40 -5.87
CA LYS A 260 11.15 -17.80 -4.53
C LYS A 260 10.38 -16.49 -4.28
N TYR A 261 10.14 -15.68 -5.31
CA TYR A 261 9.50 -14.37 -5.18
C TYR A 261 8.06 -14.31 -5.69
N LYS A 262 7.51 -15.44 -6.17
CA LYS A 262 6.18 -15.48 -6.79
C LYS A 262 5.10 -15.55 -5.71
N LEU A 263 4.18 -14.58 -5.69
CA LEU A 263 3.07 -14.56 -4.75
C LEU A 263 1.96 -15.55 -5.14
N LYS A 264 1.14 -15.93 -4.17
CA LYS A 264 -0.07 -16.77 -4.40
C LYS A 264 -1.15 -15.94 -5.10
N ASP A 265 -1.91 -16.57 -6.00
CA ASP A 265 -2.99 -15.92 -6.75
C ASP A 265 -4.07 -15.28 -5.88
N SER A 266 -4.32 -15.81 -4.69
CA SER A 266 -5.31 -15.27 -3.75
C SER A 266 -5.02 -13.84 -3.29
N ILE A 267 -3.83 -13.31 -3.57
CA ILE A 267 -3.46 -11.93 -3.23
C ILE A 267 -4.10 -10.89 -4.17
N TYR A 268 -4.58 -11.30 -5.35
CA TYR A 268 -5.19 -10.41 -6.34
C TYR A 268 -6.40 -11.01 -7.05
N ILE A 269 -6.68 -12.31 -6.90
CA ILE A 269 -7.89 -12.96 -7.44
C ILE A 269 -8.84 -13.30 -6.29
N PHE A 270 -10.08 -12.85 -6.41
CA PHE A 270 -11.16 -13.28 -5.53
C PHE A 270 -11.94 -14.44 -6.16
N ARG A 271 -12.18 -15.51 -5.40
CA ARG A 271 -12.90 -16.71 -5.85
C ARG A 271 -14.01 -17.04 -4.86
N GLU A 272 -15.08 -17.64 -5.38
CA GLU A 272 -16.20 -18.09 -4.56
C GLU A 272 -15.74 -19.09 -3.48
N GLY A 273 -16.25 -18.92 -2.24
CA GLY A 273 -15.89 -19.77 -1.09
C GLY A 273 -14.47 -19.58 -0.53
N ALA A 274 -13.66 -18.69 -1.11
CA ALA A 274 -12.35 -18.33 -0.58
C ALA A 274 -12.45 -17.14 0.39
N LEU A 275 -11.62 -17.17 1.45
CA LEU A 275 -11.45 -16.01 2.31
C LEU A 275 -10.28 -15.18 1.77
N PRO A 276 -10.40 -13.84 1.73
CA PRO A 276 -9.29 -12.99 1.34
C PRO A 276 -8.11 -13.16 2.33
N PRO A 277 -6.85 -13.06 1.87
CA PRO A 277 -5.68 -13.18 2.75
C PRO A 277 -5.63 -12.13 3.86
N TYR A 278 -6.14 -10.92 3.60
CA TYR A 278 -6.16 -9.80 4.53
C TYR A 278 -7.52 -9.10 4.56
N ARG A 279 -7.80 -8.38 5.65
CA ARG A 279 -9.05 -7.63 5.83
C ARG A 279 -9.25 -6.50 4.81
N GLN A 280 -8.17 -5.97 4.26
CA GLN A 280 -8.20 -4.99 3.19
C GLN A 280 -7.48 -5.58 1.98
N MET A 281 -8.14 -5.54 0.83
CA MET A 281 -7.67 -6.07 -0.44
C MET A 281 -8.00 -5.08 -1.56
N PHE A 282 -7.13 -5.06 -2.56
CA PHE A 282 -7.33 -4.29 -3.79
C PHE A 282 -7.42 -5.27 -4.95
N TYR A 283 -8.64 -5.46 -5.46
CA TYR A 283 -8.90 -6.35 -6.58
C TYR A 283 -9.14 -5.52 -7.84
N GLN A 284 -8.76 -6.01 -9.01
CA GLN A 284 -9.26 -5.44 -10.25
C GLN A 284 -10.54 -6.18 -10.66
N LEU A 285 -11.49 -5.51 -11.32
CA LEU A 285 -12.82 -6.09 -11.60
C LEU A 285 -12.75 -7.40 -12.41
N CYS A 286 -11.79 -7.51 -13.34
CA CYS A 286 -11.54 -8.72 -14.11
C CYS A 286 -11.01 -9.90 -13.29
N ASP A 287 -10.50 -9.66 -12.07
CA ASP A 287 -9.96 -10.68 -11.18
C ASP A 287 -11.00 -11.12 -10.11
N LEU A 288 -12.25 -10.68 -10.23
CA LEU A 288 -13.39 -11.08 -9.39
C LEU A 288 -14.10 -12.29 -10.02
N ASN A 289 -13.57 -13.49 -9.81
CA ASN A 289 -14.08 -14.71 -10.45
C ASN A 289 -15.31 -15.28 -9.72
N VAL A 290 -16.42 -14.54 -9.76
CA VAL A 290 -17.72 -14.93 -9.20
C VAL A 290 -18.83 -14.40 -10.11
N ASP A 291 -19.73 -15.27 -10.56
CA ASP A 291 -20.79 -14.93 -11.52
C ASP A 291 -21.70 -13.79 -11.05
N GLU A 292 -22.04 -13.75 -9.76
CA GLU A 292 -22.85 -12.68 -9.19
C GLU A 292 -22.15 -11.31 -9.28
N LEU A 293 -20.85 -11.26 -9.02
CA LEU A 293 -20.06 -10.03 -9.13
C LEU A 293 -19.89 -9.60 -10.59
N GLN A 294 -19.64 -10.57 -11.48
CA GLN A 294 -19.54 -10.31 -12.92
C GLN A 294 -20.85 -9.73 -13.47
N LYS A 295 -22.01 -10.23 -13.06
CA LYS A 295 -23.31 -9.63 -13.41
C LYS A 295 -23.44 -8.18 -12.98
N ILE A 296 -22.84 -7.79 -11.85
CA ILE A 296 -22.84 -6.39 -11.37
C ILE A 296 -21.92 -5.52 -12.24
N ILE A 297 -20.72 -6.01 -12.56
CA ILE A 297 -19.73 -5.30 -13.39
C ILE A 297 -20.27 -5.05 -14.81
N HIS A 298 -20.97 -6.05 -15.38
CA HIS A 298 -21.41 -6.04 -16.77
C HIS A 298 -22.80 -5.41 -17.00
N ARG A 299 -23.39 -4.73 -16.00
CA ARG A 299 -24.75 -4.14 -16.10
C ARG A 299 -24.89 -3.09 -17.20
N ASN A 300 -23.81 -2.40 -17.54
CA ASN A 300 -23.78 -1.33 -18.52
C ASN A 300 -22.83 -1.60 -19.69
N ASP A 301 -22.50 -2.87 -19.96
CA ASP A 301 -21.72 -3.25 -21.14
C ASP A 301 -22.36 -2.72 -22.42
N GLY A 302 -21.59 -1.97 -23.21
CA GLY A 302 -22.06 -1.34 -24.45
C GLY A 302 -22.83 -0.04 -24.25
N ALA A 303 -23.01 0.41 -23.00
CA ALA A 303 -23.70 1.64 -22.63
C ALA A 303 -22.81 2.56 -21.76
N GLU A 304 -21.49 2.41 -21.86
CA GLU A 304 -20.52 3.26 -21.18
C GLU A 304 -20.38 4.63 -21.87
N GLU A 305 -21.14 5.62 -21.40
CA GLU A 305 -21.14 6.95 -22.02
C GLU A 305 -20.08 7.90 -21.44
N SER A 306 -19.73 7.76 -20.16
CA SER A 306 -18.79 8.69 -19.50
C SER A 306 -17.89 7.99 -18.49
N CYS A 307 -16.63 8.45 -18.42
CA CYS A 307 -15.65 8.01 -17.44
C CYS A 307 -15.50 9.06 -16.34
N THR A 308 -15.93 8.75 -15.12
CA THR A 308 -15.83 9.67 -13.96
C THR A 308 -14.66 9.32 -13.05
N GLU A 309 -14.16 10.25 -12.26
CA GLU A 309 -13.08 9.97 -11.29
C GLU A 309 -13.53 8.93 -10.24
N ARG A 310 -14.79 8.98 -9.81
CA ARG A 310 -15.31 8.11 -8.75
C ARG A 310 -15.63 6.69 -9.24
N ASP A 311 -16.41 6.59 -10.31
CA ASP A 311 -17.00 5.33 -10.77
C ASP A 311 -16.32 4.79 -12.04
N GLY A 312 -15.47 5.59 -12.68
CA GLY A 312 -14.89 5.25 -13.98
C GLY A 312 -15.98 5.07 -15.02
N TRP A 313 -15.90 3.95 -15.73
CA TRP A 313 -16.87 3.52 -16.74
C TRP A 313 -18.03 2.70 -16.15
N CYS A 314 -18.02 2.43 -14.85
CA CYS A 314 -19.11 1.72 -14.18
C CYS A 314 -20.29 2.66 -13.88
N LEU A 315 -21.48 2.08 -13.70
CA LEU A 315 -22.61 2.84 -13.16
C LEU A 315 -22.31 3.32 -11.73
N PRO A 316 -22.89 4.46 -11.30
CA PRO A 316 -22.82 4.90 -9.92
C PRO A 316 -23.22 3.79 -8.94
N LYS A 317 -22.49 3.69 -7.81
CA LYS A 317 -22.68 2.68 -6.75
C LYS A 317 -22.30 1.24 -7.10
N THR A 318 -21.80 0.97 -8.32
CA THR A 318 -21.30 -0.37 -8.69
C THR A 318 -20.27 -0.89 -7.69
N SER A 319 -19.35 -0.04 -7.22
CA SER A 319 -18.35 -0.44 -6.23
C SER A 319 -18.94 -0.78 -4.85
N ASP A 320 -20.04 -0.14 -4.46
CA ASP A 320 -20.72 -0.42 -3.19
C ASP A 320 -21.50 -1.73 -3.26
N ASP A 321 -22.23 -1.96 -4.35
CA ASP A 321 -22.93 -3.22 -4.62
C ASP A 321 -21.96 -4.41 -4.61
N LEU A 322 -20.78 -4.25 -5.24
CA LEU A 322 -19.73 -5.27 -5.23
C LEU A 322 -19.21 -5.53 -3.81
N ARG A 323 -18.94 -4.49 -3.02
CA ARG A 323 -18.47 -4.64 -1.62
C ARG A 323 -19.50 -5.33 -0.75
N ASP A 324 -20.78 -5.03 -0.93
CA ASP A 324 -21.86 -5.61 -0.14
C ASP A 324 -22.07 -7.08 -0.50
N ALA A 325 -22.05 -7.43 -1.78
CA ALA A 325 -22.10 -8.81 -2.26
C ALA A 325 -20.90 -9.63 -1.75
N MET A 326 -19.68 -9.13 -1.89
CA MET A 326 -18.46 -9.77 -1.37
C MET A 326 -18.53 -9.95 0.16
N SER A 327 -19.01 -8.95 0.89
CA SER A 327 -19.16 -9.04 2.35
C SER A 327 -20.21 -10.09 2.76
N LEU A 328 -21.28 -10.26 1.98
CA LEU A 328 -22.28 -11.30 2.21
C LEU A 328 -21.70 -12.69 1.96
N MET A 329 -21.01 -12.90 0.84
CA MET A 329 -20.35 -14.17 0.50
C MET A 329 -19.32 -14.58 1.55
N ILE A 330 -18.51 -13.64 2.03
CA ILE A 330 -17.52 -13.93 3.08
C ILE A 330 -18.22 -14.32 4.38
N ARG A 331 -19.29 -13.63 4.78
CA ARG A 331 -20.09 -14.01 5.97
C ARG A 331 -20.64 -15.42 5.86
N GLN A 332 -21.19 -15.78 4.71
CA GLN A 332 -21.70 -17.12 4.44
C GLN A 332 -20.57 -18.16 4.51
N THR A 333 -19.43 -17.88 3.87
CA THR A 333 -18.25 -18.76 3.88
C THR A 333 -17.72 -19.00 5.29
N ILE A 334 -17.64 -17.97 6.12
CA ILE A 334 -17.20 -18.08 7.53
C ILE A 334 -18.18 -18.95 8.32
N ARG A 335 -19.49 -18.72 8.18
CA ARG A 335 -20.54 -19.51 8.84
C ARG A 335 -20.49 -20.98 8.44
N SER A 336 -20.28 -21.28 7.16
CA SER A 336 -20.20 -22.66 6.66
C SER A 336 -18.92 -23.38 7.10
N LYS A 337 -17.77 -22.70 7.10
CA LYS A 337 -16.48 -23.32 7.48
C LYS A 337 -16.28 -23.44 8.99
N ARG A 338 -16.95 -22.62 9.79
CA ARG A 338 -16.86 -22.63 11.26
C ARG A 338 -18.24 -22.55 11.90
N PRO A 339 -19.09 -23.59 11.76
CA PRO A 339 -20.44 -23.58 12.33
C PRO A 339 -20.43 -23.47 13.86
N ALA A 340 -19.36 -23.95 14.52
CA ALA A 340 -19.17 -23.86 15.97
C ALA A 340 -19.05 -22.41 16.51
N LEU A 341 -18.67 -21.43 15.67
CA LEU A 341 -18.62 -20.01 16.07
C LEU A 341 -20.02 -19.36 16.14
N PHE A 342 -21.04 -19.99 15.56
CA PHE A 342 -22.39 -19.42 15.45
C PHE A 342 -23.50 -20.30 16.07
N SER A 343 -23.15 -21.40 16.75
CA SER A 343 -24.11 -22.12 17.58
C SER A 343 -24.39 -21.31 18.84
N SER A 344 -25.59 -20.74 18.98
CA SER A 344 -26.05 -20.23 20.27
C SER A 344 -26.03 -21.35 21.31
N PRO A 345 -25.67 -21.08 22.58
CA PRO A 345 -25.79 -22.07 23.63
C PRO A 345 -27.27 -22.32 23.87
N ALA A 346 -27.80 -23.40 23.28
CA ALA A 346 -29.05 -23.97 23.73
C ALA A 346 -28.81 -24.51 25.15
N LYS A 347 -29.37 -23.81 26.14
CA LYS A 347 -29.61 -24.24 27.53
C LYS A 347 -28.72 -25.40 28.02
N ALA A 348 -27.54 -25.07 28.54
CA ALA A 348 -26.85 -25.92 29.50
C ALA A 348 -26.73 -25.13 30.81
N ASP A 349 -27.42 -25.66 31.80
CA ASP A 349 -27.46 -25.22 33.19
C ASP A 349 -26.09 -25.41 33.87
N GLY A 350 -25.79 -24.53 34.83
CA GLY A 350 -24.80 -24.66 35.90
C GLY A 350 -23.43 -25.27 35.62
N GLY A 351 -22.39 -24.42 35.52
CA GLY A 351 -21.00 -24.86 35.74
C GLY A 351 -19.97 -23.79 35.40
N LYS A 352 -19.43 -23.11 36.41
CA LYS A 352 -18.19 -22.34 36.28
C LYS A 352 -17.06 -23.32 35.97
N GLU A 353 -16.57 -23.32 34.72
CA GLU A 353 -15.24 -23.85 34.42
C GLU A 353 -14.35 -22.74 33.85
N GLN A 354 -13.28 -22.53 34.59
CA GLN A 354 -12.19 -21.62 34.32
C GLN A 354 -11.34 -22.26 33.21
N LEU A 355 -11.52 -21.82 31.96
CA LEU A 355 -10.70 -22.32 30.85
C LEU A 355 -9.30 -21.71 30.95
N THR A 356 -8.39 -22.57 31.40
CA THR A 356 -6.93 -22.44 31.38
C THR A 356 -6.42 -22.10 29.99
N TYR A 357 -5.54 -21.11 29.96
CA TYR A 357 -4.75 -20.72 28.79
C TYR A 357 -3.68 -21.78 28.56
N GLU A 358 -3.92 -22.78 27.71
CA GLU A 358 -2.83 -23.60 27.18
C GLU A 358 -2.20 -22.86 26.00
N SER A 359 -1.02 -22.30 26.30
CA SER A 359 -0.02 -21.89 25.33
C SER A 359 0.46 -23.13 24.59
N GLY A 360 -0.19 -23.44 23.47
CA GLY A 360 0.34 -24.37 22.48
C GLY A 360 1.49 -23.72 21.72
N GLU A 361 2.72 -23.98 22.18
CA GLU A 361 3.91 -23.95 21.32
C GLU A 361 3.76 -25.08 20.30
N ASP A 362 3.36 -24.75 19.07
CA ASP A 362 3.44 -25.67 17.94
C ASP A 362 4.12 -24.96 16.77
N GLY A 363 5.32 -25.48 16.45
CA GLY A 363 5.88 -25.51 15.11
C GLY A 363 6.48 -24.21 14.58
N GLU A 364 7.78 -24.05 14.80
CA GLU A 364 8.66 -23.21 13.97
C GLU A 364 8.62 -23.69 12.51
N ASP A 365 7.65 -23.23 11.74
CA ASP A 365 7.81 -23.06 10.30
C ASP A 365 8.29 -21.62 10.08
N GLU A 366 9.60 -21.40 10.17
CA GLU A 366 10.26 -20.21 9.63
C GLU A 366 10.15 -20.21 8.10
N GLU A 367 8.95 -20.00 7.56
CA GLU A 367 8.83 -19.36 6.26
C GLU A 367 9.31 -17.91 6.46
N GLU A 368 10.41 -17.53 5.81
CA GLU A 368 10.85 -16.14 5.64
C GLU A 368 9.76 -15.36 4.88
N ASP A 369 8.65 -15.10 5.56
CA ASP A 369 7.60 -14.20 5.14
C ASP A 369 8.24 -12.81 5.15
N PHE A 370 8.51 -12.28 3.96
CA PHE A 370 8.99 -10.92 3.74
C PHE A 370 8.15 -9.96 4.58
N LYS A 371 8.71 -9.49 5.72
CA LYS A 371 8.02 -8.57 6.62
C LYS A 371 7.70 -7.30 5.83
N PRO A 372 6.42 -6.96 5.60
CA PRO A 372 6.07 -5.73 4.90
C PRO A 372 6.70 -4.56 5.64
N SER A 373 7.32 -3.63 4.91
CA SER A 373 7.83 -2.37 5.46
C SER A 373 6.76 -1.71 6.32
N ASP A 374 7.14 -1.22 7.50
CA ASP A 374 6.34 -0.64 8.59
C ASP A 374 5.63 0.70 8.22
N GLY A 375 5.37 0.93 6.93
CA GLY A 375 4.68 2.11 6.41
C GLY A 375 3.16 2.07 6.60
N SER A 376 2.50 3.14 6.13
CA SER A 376 1.06 3.42 6.20
C SER A 376 0.12 2.21 6.05
N GLU A 377 -1.06 2.28 6.69
CA GLU A 377 -2.18 1.35 6.45
C GLU A 377 -2.63 1.38 4.99
N ASN A 378 -2.38 2.49 4.28
CA ASN A 378 -2.72 2.65 2.88
C ASN A 378 -1.64 2.00 2.00
N GLU A 379 -1.98 0.86 1.39
CA GLU A 379 -1.08 0.10 0.50
C GLU A 379 -0.48 0.98 -0.60
N MET A 380 -1.30 1.88 -1.15
CA MET A 380 -0.89 2.88 -2.13
C MET A 380 0.22 3.79 -1.61
N GLU A 381 0.10 4.33 -0.41
CA GLU A 381 1.15 5.19 0.17
C GLU A 381 2.44 4.41 0.38
N THR A 382 2.35 3.16 0.84
CA THR A 382 3.55 2.33 0.99
C THR A 382 4.20 1.94 -0.33
N GLU A 383 3.40 1.79 -1.39
CA GLU A 383 3.91 1.58 -2.72
C GLU A 383 4.54 2.85 -3.29
N ILE A 384 3.88 4.00 -3.16
CA ILE A 384 4.40 5.29 -3.61
C ILE A 384 5.72 5.62 -2.90
N LEU A 385 5.86 5.30 -1.60
CA LEU A 385 7.13 5.46 -0.86
C LEU A 385 8.27 4.61 -1.42
N ASP A 386 7.99 3.56 -2.20
CA ASP A 386 9.05 2.90 -2.96
C ASP A 386 9.56 3.76 -4.12
N TYR A 387 8.77 4.71 -4.62
CA TYR A 387 9.05 5.49 -5.83
C TYR A 387 9.09 7.01 -5.58
N VAL A 388 9.29 7.47 -4.34
CA VAL A 388 9.39 8.90 -3.97
C VAL A 388 10.62 9.19 -3.13
#